data_AF-A0A6A0JJQ3-F1
#
_entry.id   AF-A0A6A0JJQ3-F1
#
_cell.length_a   1.000
_cell.length_b   1.000
_cell.length_c   1.000
_cell.angle_alpha   90.00
_cell.angle_beta   90.00
_cell.angle_gamma   90.00
#
_symmetry.space_group_name_H-M   'P 1'
#
loop_
_entity.id
_entity.type
_entity.pdbx_description
1 polymer ?
#
loop_
_entity_poly.entity_id
_entity_poly.type
_entity_poly.pdbx_seq_one_letter_code
_entity_poly.pdbx_strand_id
1 'polypeptide(L)'
;MTGGKFLADTFKGYGVSHVFFMPVIVQRALLEMEKLGIKRIMAHSEKAAVYMADGYARTSHKAGICMSQSVGAANLAAGLQDPFLARSPVI
;
A
#
# COMPACT_ATOMS: atom_id res chain seq x y z
N MET A 1 22.17 5.00 -1.71
CA MET A 1 20.70 5.03 -1.56
C MET A 1 20.18 3.60 -1.69
N THR A 2 19.34 3.11 -0.78
CA THR A 2 18.72 1.76 -0.88
C THR A 2 17.38 1.84 -1.61
N GLY A 3 16.92 0.73 -2.19
CA GLY A 3 15.61 0.71 -2.87
C GLY A 3 14.44 1.05 -1.94
N GLY A 4 14.47 0.56 -0.69
CA GLY A 4 13.45 0.89 0.32
C GLY A 4 13.42 2.38 0.66
N LYS A 5 14.59 3.03 0.77
CA LYS A 5 14.68 4.47 1.01
C LYS A 5 14.15 5.27 -0.19
N PHE A 6 14.56 4.91 -1.40
CA PHE A 6 14.06 5.55 -2.62
C PHE A 6 12.53 5.48 -2.72
N LEU A 7 11.95 4.32 -2.42
CA LEU A 7 10.50 4.11 -2.45
C LEU A 7 9.78 4.93 -1.37
N ALA A 8 10.32 4.97 -0.14
CA ALA A 8 9.77 5.79 0.94
C ALA A 8 9.84 7.30 0.63
N ASP A 9 10.97 7.79 0.14
CA ASP A 9 11.16 9.19 -0.26
C ASP A 9 10.20 9.56 -1.41
N THR A 10 10.03 8.67 -2.38
CA THR A 10 9.08 8.84 -3.49
C THR A 10 7.64 8.94 -2.98
N PHE A 11 7.21 8.00 -2.13
CA PHE A 11 5.87 8.01 -1.53
C PHE A 11 5.62 9.29 -0.72
N LYS A 12 6.60 9.72 0.07
CA LYS A 12 6.51 10.97 0.81
C LYS A 12 6.36 12.18 -0.13
N GLY A 13 7.13 12.22 -1.22
CA GLY A 13 7.05 13.28 -2.24
C GLY A 13 5.69 13.37 -2.92
N TYR A 14 5.03 12.23 -3.16
CA TYR A 14 3.66 12.17 -3.68
C TYR A 14 2.57 12.39 -2.62
N GLY A 15 2.93 12.69 -1.37
CA GLY A 15 1.98 12.95 -0.29
C GLY A 15 1.26 11.70 0.23
N VAL A 16 1.79 10.51 -0.03
CA VAL A 16 1.30 9.25 0.56
C VAL A 16 1.48 9.34 2.08
N SER A 17 0.44 8.99 2.81
CA SER A 17 0.43 9.03 4.28
C SER A 17 0.10 7.68 4.93
N HIS A 18 -0.47 6.75 4.17
CA HIS A 18 -0.89 5.43 4.64
C HIS A 18 -0.52 4.38 3.60
N VAL A 19 -0.01 3.24 4.06
CA VAL A 19 0.21 2.04 3.24
C VAL A 19 -0.45 0.85 3.93
N PHE A 20 -1.19 0.05 3.18
CA PHE A 20 -1.92 -1.13 3.67
C PHE A 20 -1.18 -2.39 3.21
N PHE A 21 -0.86 -3.31 4.12
CA PHE A 21 0.02 -4.42 3.76
C PHE A 21 -0.25 -5.71 4.52
N MET A 22 0.10 -6.82 3.89
CA MET A 22 0.16 -8.15 4.51
C MET A 22 1.64 -8.60 4.67
N PRO A 23 2.15 -8.83 5.89
CA PRO A 23 3.57 -9.04 6.13
C PRO A 23 4.04 -10.47 5.92
N VAL A 24 5.17 -10.64 5.22
CA VAL A 24 6.14 -11.71 5.47
C VAL A 24 7.60 -11.20 5.34
N ILE A 25 7.95 -10.25 4.44
CA ILE A 25 9.40 -9.90 4.19
C ILE A 25 9.73 -8.43 3.85
N VAL A 26 8.77 -7.51 3.66
CA VAL A 26 9.03 -6.11 3.18
C VAL A 26 9.50 -5.15 4.30
N GLN A 27 10.25 -5.65 5.28
CA GLN A 27 10.53 -4.92 6.53
C GLN A 27 11.34 -3.62 6.31
N ARG A 28 12.35 -3.63 5.44
CA ARG A 28 13.24 -2.47 5.26
C ARG A 28 12.53 -1.25 4.66
N ALA A 29 11.70 -1.43 3.62
CA ALA A 29 10.99 -0.32 3.01
C ALA A 29 9.91 0.25 3.96
N LEU A 30 9.20 -0.62 4.68
CA LEU A 30 8.22 -0.22 5.68
C LEU A 30 8.84 0.58 6.84
N LEU A 31 10.05 0.23 7.27
CA LEU A 31 10.79 1.00 8.28
C LEU A 31 11.20 2.39 7.76
N GLU A 32 11.67 2.49 6.51
CA GLU A 32 12.00 3.79 5.91
C GLU A 32 10.75 4.68 5.76
N MET A 33 9.61 4.10 5.40
CA MET A 33 8.32 4.80 5.37
C MET A 33 7.91 5.34 6.74
N GLU A 34 8.04 4.52 7.79
CA GLU A 34 7.70 4.90 9.16
C GLU A 34 8.56 6.07 9.65
N LYS A 35 9.86 6.08 9.32
CA LYS A 35 10.76 7.21 9.62
C LYS A 35 10.31 8.53 8.99
N LEU A 36 9.61 8.48 7.85
CA LEU A 36 9.06 9.66 7.16
C LEU A 36 7.62 10.00 7.61
N GLY A 37 7.11 9.30 8.62
CA GLY A 37 5.76 9.49 9.16
C GLY A 37 4.64 8.87 8.33
N ILE A 38 4.96 7.97 7.40
CA ILE A 38 3.95 7.20 6.65
C ILE A 38 3.48 6.06 7.55
N LYS A 39 2.16 5.98 7.76
CA LYS A 39 1.55 4.96 8.61
C LYS A 39 1.45 3.63 7.86
N ARG A 40 2.06 2.60 8.42
CA ARG A 40 1.98 1.22 7.93
C ARG A 40 0.85 0.47 8.63
N ILE A 41 -0.23 0.18 7.90
CA ILE A 41 -1.42 -0.50 8.40
C ILE A 41 -1.37 -1.96 7.99
N MET A 42 -1.20 -2.84 8.97
CA MET A 42 -1.17 -4.28 8.76
C MET A 42 -2.59 -4.82 8.62
N ALA A 43 -2.85 -5.54 7.54
CA ALA A 43 -4.09 -6.28 7.33
C ALA A 43 -3.91 -7.75 7.76
N HIS A 44 -5.03 -8.48 7.89
CA HIS A 44 -5.02 -9.92 8.16
C HIS A 44 -4.99 -10.78 6.87
N SER A 45 -5.24 -10.17 5.71
CA SER A 45 -5.12 -10.80 4.39
C SER A 45 -4.77 -9.77 3.33
N GLU A 46 -4.20 -10.21 2.21
CA GLU A 46 -3.92 -9.33 1.07
C GLU A 46 -5.19 -8.68 0.53
N LYS A 47 -6.28 -9.45 0.40
CA LYS A 47 -7.56 -8.93 -0.08
C LYS A 47 -8.10 -7.81 0.82
N ALA A 48 -7.98 -7.96 2.15
CA ALA A 48 -8.33 -6.90 3.08
C ALA A 48 -7.46 -5.64 2.88
N ALA A 49 -6.15 -5.80 2.62
CA ALA A 49 -5.29 -4.66 2.33
C ALA A 49 -5.74 -3.87 1.08
N VAL A 50 -6.18 -4.54 0.02
CA VAL A 50 -6.74 -3.88 -1.18
C VAL A 50 -8.01 -3.11 -0.83
N TYR A 51 -8.94 -3.72 -0.08
CA TYR A 51 -10.21 -3.09 0.28
C TYR A 51 -10.04 -1.88 1.19
N MET A 52 -9.07 -1.94 2.10
CA MET A 52 -8.71 -0.78 2.92
C MET A 52 -8.09 0.33 2.07
N ALA A 53 -7.21 -0.01 1.12
CA ALA A 53 -6.63 0.95 0.19
C ALA A 53 -7.70 1.61 -0.70
N ASP A 54 -8.66 0.83 -1.19
CA ASP A 54 -9.81 1.31 -1.97
C ASP A 54 -10.69 2.29 -1.16
N GLY A 55 -11.11 1.88 0.05
CA GLY A 55 -11.89 2.74 0.93
C GLY A 55 -11.16 4.05 1.30
N TYR A 56 -9.86 3.96 1.59
CA TYR A 56 -9.03 5.13 1.82
C TYR A 56 -8.96 6.03 0.59
N ALA A 57 -8.74 5.46 -0.59
CA ALA A 57 -8.59 6.24 -1.83
C ALA A 57 -9.85 7.03 -2.16
N ARG A 58 -11.03 6.41 -1.99
CA ARG A 58 -12.33 7.05 -2.24
C ARG A 58 -12.65 8.16 -1.25
N THR A 59 -12.36 7.95 0.03
CA THR A 59 -12.70 8.91 1.10
C THR A 59 -11.71 10.06 1.20
N SER A 60 -10.43 9.81 0.89
CA SER A 60 -9.37 10.82 1.00
C SER A 60 -9.09 11.57 -0.30
N HIS A 61 -9.63 11.09 -1.43
CA HIS A 61 -9.29 11.58 -2.78
C HIS A 61 -7.78 11.54 -3.08
N LYS A 62 -7.07 10.55 -2.52
CA LYS A 62 -5.64 10.31 -2.72
C LYS A 62 -5.42 8.88 -3.20
N ALA A 63 -4.23 8.58 -3.72
CA ALA A 63 -3.88 7.21 -4.06
C ALA A 63 -3.86 6.32 -2.80
N GLY A 64 -4.51 5.16 -2.87
CA GLY A 64 -4.42 4.11 -1.86
C GLY A 64 -3.33 3.11 -2.23
N ILE A 65 -2.38 2.85 -1.32
CA ILE A 65 -1.25 1.95 -1.58
C ILE A 65 -1.47 0.63 -0.86
N CYS A 66 -1.49 -0.47 -1.60
CA CYS A 66 -1.52 -1.83 -1.06
C CYS A 66 -0.22 -2.59 -1.38
N MET A 67 0.29 -3.41 -0.44
CA MET A 67 1.57 -4.09 -0.60
C MET A 67 1.56 -5.52 -0.05
N SER A 68 2.26 -6.43 -0.73
CA SER A 68 2.51 -7.80 -0.28
C SER A 68 3.81 -8.33 -0.89
N GLN A 69 4.27 -9.49 -0.42
CA GLN A 69 5.33 -10.26 -1.10
C GLN A 69 4.78 -11.07 -2.29
N SER A 70 5.71 -11.56 -3.12
CA SER A 70 5.54 -12.50 -4.25
C SER A 70 4.18 -13.22 -4.34
N VAL A 71 3.93 -14.25 -3.53
CA VAL A 71 2.66 -15.03 -3.57
C VAL A 71 1.44 -14.15 -3.26
N GLY A 72 1.56 -13.28 -2.27
CA GLY A 72 0.51 -12.33 -1.92
C GLY A 72 0.16 -11.36 -3.06
N ALA A 73 1.06 -11.12 -4.01
CA ALA A 73 0.79 -10.21 -5.13
C ALA A 73 -0.33 -10.77 -6.02
N ALA A 74 -0.43 -12.09 -6.19
CA ALA A 74 -1.55 -12.73 -6.88
C ALA A 74 -2.88 -12.53 -6.10
N ASN A 75 -2.82 -12.59 -4.77
CA ASN A 75 -3.98 -12.34 -3.91
C ASN A 75 -4.42 -10.87 -3.95
N LEU A 76 -3.48 -9.92 -3.97
CA LEU A 76 -3.76 -8.50 -4.20
C LEU A 76 -4.41 -8.30 -5.57
N ALA A 77 -3.83 -8.89 -6.62
CA ALA A 77 -4.34 -8.78 -7.99
C ALA A 77 -5.80 -9.23 -8.12
N ALA A 78 -6.17 -10.32 -7.44
CA ALA A 78 -7.56 -10.77 -7.38
C ALA A 78 -8.49 -9.76 -6.70
N GLY A 79 -8.01 -9.01 -5.71
CA GLY A 79 -8.77 -7.95 -5.05
C GLY A 79 -8.85 -6.64 -5.84
N LEU A 80 -7.88 -6.35 -6.72
CA LEU A 80 -7.79 -5.08 -7.46
C LEU A 80 -8.91 -4.88 -8.50
N GLN A 81 -9.69 -5.92 -8.80
CA GLN A 81 -10.85 -5.79 -9.69
C GLN A 81 -11.88 -4.79 -9.14
N ASP A 82 -12.14 -4.80 -7.83
CA ASP A 82 -13.12 -3.92 -7.20
C ASP A 82 -12.77 -2.43 -7.33
N PRO A 83 -11.55 -1.97 -6.95
CA PRO A 83 -11.15 -0.58 -7.15
C PRO A 83 -11.08 -0.20 -8.64
N PHE A 84 -10.67 -1.11 -9.53
CA PHE A 84 -10.65 -0.84 -10.96
C PHE A 84 -12.05 -0.54 -11.52
N LEU A 85 -13.04 -1.39 -11.22
CA LEU A 85 -14.42 -1.19 -11.66
C LEU A 85 -15.04 0.08 -11.07
N ALA A 86 -14.66 0.43 -9.85
CA ALA A 86 -15.13 1.63 -9.19
C ALA A 86 -14.34 2.90 -9.51
N ARG A 87 -13.29 2.80 -10.33
CA ARG A 87 -12.42 3.92 -10.72
C ARG A 87 -11.76 4.62 -9.53
N SER A 88 -11.42 3.86 -8.49
CA SER A 88 -10.64 4.40 -7.37
C SER A 88 -9.13 4.24 -7.63
N PRO A 89 -8.31 5.23 -7.25
CA PRO A 89 -6.88 5.19 -7.52
C PRO A 89 -6.16 4.30 -6.50
N VAL A 90 -6.13 3.00 -6.75
CA VAL A 90 -5.38 2.02 -5.94
C VAL A 90 -4.13 1.56 -6.69
N ILE A 91 -3.01 1.52 -5.97
CA ILE A 91 -1.69 1.07 -6.44
C ILE A 91 -1.26 -0.13 -5.60
#